data_AF-A0A1A3N4M0-F1
#
_entry.id   AF-A0A1A3N4M0-F1
#
_cell.length_a   1.000
_cell.length_b   1.000
_cell.length_c   1.000
_cell.angle_alpha   90.00
_cell.angle_beta   90.00
_cell.angle_gamma   90.00
#
_symmetry.space_group_name_H-M   'P 1'
#
loop_
_entity.id
_entity.type
_entity.pdbx_description
1 polymer ?
#
loop_
_entity_poly.entity_id
_entity_poly.type
_entity_poly.pdbx_seq_one_letter_code
_entity_poly.pdbx_strand_id
1 'polypeptide(L)'
;MELMMPTDSMFLFTESREHPMHVGGLSLFKPPAGAGPDFVREFYDRLVANDEFQPTFRKHPATIGGGISQLAWTFDDEVDMDYHVRRSALPTPGRVRDLLELTSRLHTSLLDRHRPLWELHVVEGLKDGRFALYTKMHHALIDGVSAVKLMQRTMSTDPDDTQVKAMWNLPRPPGPPSSKPARNPLTSLVKAAGSVVGVAPSALKLARAALLEQQLTLPFAAPHTMLNVKVGGARRCAAQSWSLDRIRSVKQAAGVTVNDTVLAMCAGALRYYLLEQDSLPDTPLVAMVPVSLRSEADADSGGNKVGSILCNLATDVEDPAKRIEIVAESMRQNKKVLAELPSYQVLALSALNMAPLTLAGVPGFLSAVPPPFNIVISNVPGVGESLYYGGAQLDGSYPLSNIPEGQALNITLVNNAGNLDFGLVGCRRSVPHLQRLLAHLETSLKDLEQAVGV
;
A
#
# COMPACT_ATOMS: atom_id res chain seq x y z
N MET A 1 0.88 14.35 25.98
CA MET A 1 2.00 13.82 25.18
C MET A 1 2.21 12.35 25.49
N GLU A 2 2.50 11.54 24.48
CA GLU A 2 2.78 10.10 24.58
C GLU A 2 4.07 9.77 23.84
N LEU A 3 4.87 8.81 24.34
CA LEU A 3 6.04 8.35 23.59
C LEU A 3 5.62 7.57 22.35
N MET A 4 6.31 7.83 21.24
CA MET A 4 6.07 7.18 19.96
C MET A 4 6.71 5.78 19.94
N MET A 5 6.05 4.82 19.27
CA MET A 5 6.66 3.52 19.03
C MET A 5 7.86 3.68 18.08
N PRO A 6 8.96 2.92 18.24
CA PRO A 6 10.13 3.04 17.38
C PRO A 6 9.86 2.87 15.87
N THR A 7 8.87 2.04 15.52
CA THR A 7 8.46 1.84 14.12
C THR A 7 7.82 3.09 13.53
N ASP A 8 7.04 3.82 14.32
CA ASP A 8 6.30 5.00 13.87
C ASP A 8 7.26 6.17 13.67
N SER A 9 8.23 6.32 14.58
CA SER A 9 9.26 7.37 14.48
C SER A 9 10.20 7.14 13.29
N MET A 10 10.44 5.89 12.91
CA MET A 10 11.23 5.55 11.72
C MET A 10 10.59 6.08 10.43
N PHE A 11 9.25 6.05 10.30
CA PHE A 11 8.57 6.63 9.15
C PHE A 11 8.76 8.14 9.07
N LEU A 12 8.66 8.84 10.21
CA LEU A 12 8.90 10.30 10.26
C LEU A 12 10.37 10.67 10.00
N PHE A 13 11.30 9.82 10.44
CA PHE A 13 12.74 10.02 10.27
C PHE A 13 13.20 9.81 8.82
N THR A 14 12.62 8.82 8.14
CA THR A 14 12.95 8.48 6.74
C THR A 14 12.20 9.34 5.72
N GLU A 15 11.10 9.98 6.13
CA GLU A 15 10.36 10.89 5.28
C GLU A 15 11.18 12.14 4.91
N SER A 16 11.03 12.57 3.66
CA SER A 16 11.62 13.78 3.11
C SER A 16 10.74 14.33 1.99
N ARG A 17 11.10 15.47 1.42
CA ARG A 17 10.34 16.09 0.32
C ARG A 17 10.21 15.16 -0.90
N GLU A 18 11.23 14.35 -1.14
CA GLU A 18 11.32 13.38 -2.22
C GLU A 18 10.58 12.07 -1.90
N HIS A 19 10.44 11.75 -0.61
CA HIS A 19 9.89 10.49 -0.09
C HIS A 19 8.81 10.74 0.98
N PRO A 20 7.64 11.30 0.62
CA PRO A 20 6.51 11.34 1.54
C PRO A 20 6.16 9.92 2.03
N MET A 21 5.96 9.75 3.34
CA MET A 21 5.67 8.45 3.97
C MET A 21 4.21 8.34 4.39
N HIS A 22 3.30 8.89 3.57
CA HIS A 22 1.85 8.69 3.71
C HIS A 22 1.33 7.59 2.78
N VAL A 23 0.25 6.96 3.20
CA VAL A 23 -0.64 6.20 2.32
C VAL A 23 -1.81 7.07 1.88
N GLY A 24 -2.42 6.72 0.78
CA GLY A 24 -3.72 7.25 0.40
C GLY A 24 -4.66 6.18 -0.12
N GLY A 25 -5.92 6.56 -0.27
CA GLY A 25 -6.94 5.79 -0.96
C GLY A 25 -7.76 6.72 -1.82
N LEU A 26 -8.04 6.30 -3.06
CA LEU A 26 -8.97 6.98 -3.95
C LEU A 26 -10.20 6.08 -4.11
N SER A 27 -11.33 6.51 -3.56
CA SER A 27 -12.61 5.81 -3.68
C SER A 27 -13.54 6.57 -4.61
N LEU A 28 -14.20 5.88 -5.53
CA LEU A 28 -15.22 6.45 -6.42
C LEU A 28 -16.59 5.95 -6.00
N PHE A 29 -17.57 6.84 -5.98
CA PHE A 29 -18.93 6.56 -5.55
C PHE A 29 -19.94 6.98 -6.60
N LYS A 30 -20.94 6.12 -6.83
CA LYS A 30 -22.15 6.42 -7.60
C LYS A 30 -23.22 6.93 -6.62
N PRO A 31 -23.70 8.18 -6.76
CA PRO A 31 -24.85 8.64 -6.00
C PRO A 31 -26.08 7.72 -6.20
N PRO A 32 -27.00 7.67 -5.22
CA PRO A 32 -28.23 6.89 -5.35
C PRO A 32 -29.07 7.40 -6.53
N ALA A 33 -29.92 6.52 -7.07
CA ALA A 33 -30.81 6.87 -8.17
C ALA A 33 -31.74 8.03 -7.74
N GLY A 34 -31.86 9.06 -8.59
CA GLY A 34 -32.66 10.24 -8.30
C GLY A 34 -31.99 11.26 -7.36
N ALA A 35 -30.73 11.06 -6.98
CA ALA A 35 -29.95 12.07 -6.27
C ALA A 35 -29.91 13.39 -7.04
N GLY A 36 -30.26 14.50 -6.36
CA GLY A 36 -30.18 15.85 -6.92
C GLY A 36 -28.74 16.35 -7.09
N PRO A 37 -28.56 17.51 -7.74
CA PRO A 37 -27.23 18.10 -7.96
C PRO A 37 -26.50 18.46 -6.65
N ASP A 38 -27.24 18.65 -5.55
CA ASP A 38 -26.68 19.01 -4.24
C ASP A 38 -26.18 17.81 -3.42
N PHE A 39 -26.36 16.57 -3.90
CA PHE A 39 -26.04 15.36 -3.13
C PHE A 39 -24.60 15.35 -2.56
N VAL A 40 -23.60 15.73 -3.36
CA VAL A 40 -22.20 15.73 -2.92
C VAL A 40 -21.94 16.81 -1.87
N ARG A 41 -22.64 17.95 -1.97
CA ARG A 41 -22.58 19.01 -0.96
C ARG A 41 -23.23 18.55 0.34
N GLU A 42 -24.42 17.98 0.28
CA GLU A 42 -25.11 17.44 1.47
C GLU A 42 -24.34 16.29 2.12
N PHE A 43 -23.66 15.46 1.31
CA PHE A 43 -22.74 14.45 1.81
C PHE A 43 -21.57 15.09 2.57
N TYR A 44 -20.93 16.11 2.01
CA TYR A 44 -19.86 16.86 2.67
C TYR A 44 -20.34 17.50 3.98
N ASP A 45 -21.48 18.20 3.95
CA ASP A 45 -22.03 18.89 5.12
C ASP A 45 -22.33 17.89 6.27
N ARG A 46 -22.89 16.72 5.95
CA ARG A 46 -23.10 15.63 6.92
C ARG A 46 -21.79 15.02 7.41
N LEU A 47 -20.77 14.92 6.56
CA LEU A 47 -19.47 14.38 6.94
C LEU A 47 -18.78 15.29 7.97
N VAL A 48 -18.69 16.60 7.69
CA VAL A 48 -18.01 17.56 8.58
C VAL A 48 -18.78 17.88 9.86
N ALA A 49 -20.09 17.60 9.89
CA ALA A 49 -20.90 17.69 11.11
C ALA A 49 -20.53 16.65 12.19
N ASN A 50 -19.65 15.68 11.88
CA ASN A 50 -19.10 14.76 12.87
C ASN A 50 -17.91 15.43 13.60
N ASP A 51 -18.16 16.05 14.75
CA ASP A 51 -17.21 16.83 15.54
C ASP A 51 -16.52 16.05 16.69
N GLU A 52 -16.88 14.78 16.87
CA GLU A 52 -16.22 13.88 17.81
C GLU A 52 -15.03 13.15 17.15
N PHE A 53 -13.88 13.15 17.82
CA PHE A 53 -12.64 12.55 17.31
C PHE A 53 -12.07 11.52 18.26
N GLN A 54 -11.81 10.33 17.73
CA GLN A 54 -10.98 9.35 18.40
C GLN A 54 -9.54 9.89 18.57
N PRO A 55 -8.84 9.54 19.67
CA PRO A 55 -7.51 10.09 19.97
C PRO A 55 -6.51 9.98 18.81
N THR A 56 -6.59 8.92 18.00
CA THR A 56 -5.75 8.73 16.81
C THR A 56 -5.81 9.91 15.85
N PHE A 57 -6.99 10.46 15.56
CA PHE A 57 -7.16 11.53 14.57
C PHE A 57 -6.87 12.93 15.13
N ARG A 58 -6.39 12.99 16.36
CA ARG A 58 -5.89 14.21 17.02
C ARG A 58 -4.37 14.20 17.12
N LYS A 59 -3.69 13.10 16.74
CA LYS A 59 -2.24 12.92 16.94
C LYS A 59 -1.42 13.67 15.91
N HIS A 60 -0.47 14.46 16.40
CA HIS A 60 0.61 15.00 15.59
C HIS A 60 1.98 14.87 16.29
N PRO A 61 3.09 14.83 15.53
CA PRO A 61 4.41 14.65 16.11
C PRO A 61 4.84 15.81 17.00
N ALA A 62 5.54 15.49 18.08
CA ALA A 62 6.14 16.44 19.01
C ALA A 62 7.58 16.04 19.36
N THR A 63 8.38 17.05 19.69
CA THR A 63 9.77 16.89 20.16
C THR A 63 9.82 16.80 21.68
N ILE A 64 10.70 15.97 22.22
CA ILE A 64 10.98 15.92 23.67
C ILE A 64 12.30 16.65 23.96
N GLY A 65 12.35 17.41 25.06
CA GLY A 65 13.60 17.89 25.65
C GLY A 65 14.41 18.87 24.78
N GLY A 66 13.74 19.74 24.02
CA GLY A 66 14.39 20.72 23.14
C GLY A 66 15.09 20.11 21.90
N GLY A 67 14.81 18.84 21.59
CA GLY A 67 15.57 18.04 20.63
C GLY A 67 15.12 18.09 19.17
N ILE A 68 16.04 17.66 18.29
CA ILE A 68 16.00 17.65 16.81
C ILE A 68 15.07 16.54 16.26
N SER A 69 14.65 15.57 17.07
CA SER A 69 13.86 14.41 16.63
C SER A 69 12.44 14.37 17.23
N GLN A 70 11.46 14.09 16.36
CA GLN A 70 10.06 13.90 16.72
C GLN A 70 9.85 12.49 17.28
N LEU A 71 9.96 12.37 18.61
CA LEU A 71 9.90 11.09 19.34
C LEU A 71 8.62 10.91 20.18
N ALA A 72 7.73 11.90 20.16
CA ALA A 72 6.47 11.86 20.89
C ALA A 72 5.30 12.17 19.98
N TRP A 73 4.13 11.70 20.39
CA TRP A 73 2.84 12.20 19.94
C TRP A 73 2.36 13.27 20.92
N THR A 74 1.78 14.33 20.38
CA THR A 74 0.88 15.22 21.11
C THR A 74 -0.48 15.22 20.42
N PHE A 75 -1.48 15.82 21.08
CA PHE A 75 -2.87 15.75 20.67
C PHE A 75 -3.44 17.16 20.54
N ASP A 76 -4.14 17.42 19.45
CA ASP A 76 -4.89 18.66 19.29
C ASP A 76 -6.15 18.64 20.15
N ASP A 77 -6.37 19.71 20.90
CA ASP A 77 -7.59 19.91 21.66
C ASP A 77 -8.80 20.15 20.74
N GLU A 78 -8.59 20.93 19.69
CA GLU A 78 -9.56 21.23 18.64
C GLU A 78 -8.96 20.91 17.26
N VAL A 79 -9.65 20.08 16.49
CA VAL A 79 -9.22 19.71 15.13
C VAL A 79 -9.83 20.70 14.13
N ASP A 80 -8.98 21.39 13.38
CA ASP A 80 -9.38 22.31 12.31
C ASP A 80 -9.95 21.54 11.11
N MET A 81 -11.28 21.36 11.09
CA MET A 81 -11.97 20.54 10.09
C MET A 81 -11.81 21.06 8.67
N ASP A 82 -11.80 22.38 8.46
CA ASP A 82 -11.63 23.00 7.14
C ASP A 82 -10.23 22.76 6.55
N TYR A 83 -9.23 22.54 7.42
CA TYR A 83 -7.91 22.12 6.99
C TYR A 83 -7.89 20.66 6.55
N HIS A 84 -8.48 19.76 7.34
CA HIS A 84 -8.37 18.31 7.15
C HIS A 84 -9.37 17.76 6.12
N VAL A 85 -10.56 18.33 6.00
CA VAL A 85 -11.60 17.87 5.08
C VAL A 85 -11.91 18.97 4.09
N ARG A 86 -11.63 18.71 2.81
CA ARG A 86 -11.70 19.71 1.75
C ARG A 86 -12.62 19.27 0.63
N ARG A 87 -13.51 20.16 0.22
CA ARG A 87 -14.22 19.99 -1.05
C ARG A 87 -13.33 20.44 -2.21
N SER A 88 -13.32 19.69 -3.30
CA SER A 88 -12.56 19.97 -4.52
C SER A 88 -13.42 19.66 -5.74
N ALA A 89 -13.14 20.31 -6.87
CA ALA A 89 -13.85 20.07 -8.12
C ALA A 89 -12.86 19.81 -9.26
N LEU A 90 -13.25 18.96 -10.20
CA LEU A 90 -12.44 18.66 -11.38
C LEU A 90 -12.61 19.74 -12.46
N PRO A 91 -11.55 20.09 -13.20
CA PRO A 91 -11.69 20.92 -14.38
C PRO A 91 -12.49 20.20 -15.47
N THR A 92 -13.14 20.98 -16.35
CA THR A 92 -13.76 20.42 -17.57
C THR A 92 -12.71 19.69 -18.41
N PRO A 93 -12.98 18.48 -18.93
CA PRO A 93 -14.29 17.82 -19.03
C PRO A 93 -14.61 16.80 -17.94
N GLY A 94 -13.90 16.78 -16.79
CA GLY A 94 -14.27 15.92 -15.66
C GLY A 94 -14.09 14.43 -15.90
N ARG A 95 -13.03 14.01 -16.58
CA ARG A 95 -12.74 12.59 -16.84
C ARG A 95 -12.02 11.96 -15.63
N VAL A 96 -12.03 10.63 -15.58
CA VAL A 96 -11.18 9.86 -14.66
C VAL A 96 -9.69 10.25 -14.77
N ARG A 97 -9.24 10.63 -15.98
CA ARG A 97 -7.88 11.17 -16.18
C ARG A 97 -7.63 12.45 -15.38
N ASP A 98 -8.61 13.36 -15.36
CA ASP A 98 -8.50 14.65 -14.68
C ASP A 98 -8.53 14.42 -13.15
N LEU A 99 -9.30 13.43 -12.67
CA LEU A 99 -9.25 12.94 -11.29
C LEU A 99 -7.88 12.38 -10.90
N LEU A 100 -7.31 11.48 -11.70
CA LEU A 100 -6.00 10.88 -11.42
C LEU A 100 -4.87 11.92 -11.45
N GLU A 101 -5.00 12.98 -12.24
CA GLU A 101 -4.07 14.12 -12.22
C GLU A 101 -4.16 14.92 -10.92
N LEU A 102 -5.37 15.22 -10.44
CA LEU A 102 -5.58 15.85 -9.13
C LEU A 102 -5.01 14.94 -8.02
N THR A 103 -5.36 13.66 -8.01
CA THR A 103 -4.87 12.68 -7.04
C THR A 103 -3.34 12.60 -7.04
N SER A 104 -2.70 12.62 -8.21
CA SER A 104 -1.23 12.64 -8.33
C SER A 104 -0.61 13.86 -7.65
N ARG A 105 -1.25 15.03 -7.77
CA ARG A 105 -0.81 16.27 -7.12
C ARG A 105 -1.00 16.20 -5.62
N LEU A 106 -2.16 15.74 -5.15
CA LEU A 106 -2.45 15.59 -3.72
C LEU A 106 -1.50 14.58 -3.08
N HIS A 107 -1.21 13.45 -3.74
CA HIS A 107 -0.31 12.43 -3.24
C HIS A 107 1.18 12.85 -3.26
N THR A 108 1.52 13.96 -3.93
CA THR A 108 2.88 14.53 -3.98
C THR A 108 3.20 15.40 -2.75
N SER A 109 2.20 16.00 -2.11
CA SER A 109 2.40 16.91 -0.98
C SER A 109 2.59 16.15 0.33
N LEU A 110 3.56 16.61 1.13
CA LEU A 110 3.73 16.17 2.52
C LEU A 110 2.52 16.61 3.34
N LEU A 111 2.19 15.82 4.36
CA LEU A 111 1.30 16.23 5.44
C LEU A 111 2.02 17.23 6.36
N ASP A 112 1.30 18.24 6.84
CA ASP A 112 1.85 19.17 7.82
C ASP A 112 1.99 18.49 9.19
N ARG A 113 3.20 18.43 9.72
CA ARG A 113 3.51 17.78 10.99
C ARG A 113 3.13 18.62 12.22
N HIS A 114 2.66 19.85 12.02
CA HIS A 114 2.09 20.67 13.09
C HIS A 114 0.61 20.39 13.33
N ARG A 115 0.02 19.46 12.59
CA ARG A 115 -1.41 19.10 12.64
C ARG A 115 -1.59 17.59 12.60
N PRO A 116 -2.77 17.07 12.97
CA PRO A 116 -3.07 15.66 12.86
C PRO A 116 -2.74 15.11 11.47
N LEU A 117 -2.03 13.97 11.42
CA LEU A 117 -1.41 13.51 10.17
C LEU A 117 -2.37 12.79 9.21
N TRP A 118 -3.45 13.47 8.80
CA TRP A 118 -4.43 12.97 7.83
C TRP A 118 -5.12 14.10 7.06
N GLU A 119 -5.62 13.80 5.86
CA GLU A 119 -6.42 14.68 5.00
C GLU A 119 -7.50 13.84 4.31
N LEU A 120 -8.65 14.44 4.01
CA LEU A 120 -9.71 13.88 3.19
C LEU A 120 -10.21 14.93 2.19
N HIS A 121 -10.30 14.56 0.93
CA HIS A 121 -10.82 15.40 -0.13
C HIS A 121 -12.09 14.79 -0.72
N VAL A 122 -13.20 15.52 -0.66
CA VAL A 122 -14.43 15.21 -1.39
C VAL A 122 -14.35 15.89 -2.75
N VAL A 123 -14.24 15.10 -3.82
CA VAL A 123 -14.00 15.56 -5.18
C VAL A 123 -15.26 15.38 -6.04
N GLU A 124 -15.78 16.49 -6.55
CA GLU A 124 -16.95 16.51 -7.44
C GLU A 124 -16.58 16.84 -8.90
N GLY A 125 -17.56 16.77 -9.80
CA GLY A 125 -17.41 17.20 -11.19
C GLY A 125 -16.93 16.12 -12.15
N LEU A 126 -17.06 14.83 -11.81
CA LEU A 126 -16.90 13.77 -12.81
C LEU A 126 -18.06 13.79 -13.80
N LYS A 127 -17.75 13.67 -15.09
CA LYS A 127 -18.72 13.74 -16.19
C LYS A 127 -19.80 12.66 -16.14
N ASP A 128 -19.49 11.52 -15.54
CA ASP A 128 -20.41 10.38 -15.42
C ASP A 128 -21.28 10.43 -14.16
N GLY A 129 -21.28 11.55 -13.43
CA GLY A 129 -22.11 11.77 -12.25
C GLY A 129 -21.59 11.14 -10.96
N ARG A 130 -20.45 10.43 -11.01
CA ARG A 130 -19.78 9.95 -9.80
C ARG A 130 -19.15 11.11 -9.01
N PHE A 131 -18.83 10.85 -7.75
CA PHE A 131 -17.90 11.69 -6.98
C PHE A 131 -16.80 10.80 -6.40
N ALA A 132 -15.72 11.40 -5.92
CA ALA A 132 -14.61 10.65 -5.35
C ALA A 132 -14.23 11.16 -3.96
N LEU A 133 -13.72 10.26 -3.14
CA LEU A 133 -13.02 10.57 -1.91
C LEU A 133 -11.54 10.24 -2.08
N TYR A 134 -10.67 11.22 -1.89
CA TYR A 134 -9.24 10.97 -1.73
C TYR A 134 -8.85 11.16 -0.27
N THR A 135 -8.46 10.09 0.39
CA THR A 135 -8.00 10.11 1.77
C THR A 135 -6.50 9.92 1.81
N LYS A 136 -5.80 10.65 2.69
CA LYS A 136 -4.36 10.55 2.91
C LYS A 136 -4.09 10.45 4.42
N MET A 137 -3.24 9.51 4.83
CA MET A 137 -2.85 9.34 6.23
C MET A 137 -1.37 8.98 6.32
N HIS A 138 -0.65 9.55 7.28
CA HIS A 138 0.78 9.25 7.45
C HIS A 138 1.00 7.83 8.01
N HIS A 139 2.03 7.11 7.53
CA HIS A 139 2.30 5.72 7.95
C HIS A 139 2.63 5.56 9.44
N ALA A 140 3.17 6.60 10.06
CA ALA A 140 3.39 6.63 11.51
C ALA A 140 2.08 6.60 12.31
N LEU A 141 0.96 7.01 11.70
CA LEU A 141 -0.35 7.00 12.36
C LEU A 141 -1.10 5.68 12.15
N ILE A 142 -1.06 5.17 10.91
CA ILE A 142 -1.83 4.01 10.49
C ILE A 142 -1.14 3.30 9.32
N ASP A 143 -1.14 1.97 9.33
CA ASP A 143 -0.66 1.18 8.21
C ASP A 143 -1.72 1.09 7.08
N GLY A 144 -1.30 0.69 5.88
CA GLY A 144 -2.18 0.64 4.71
C GLY A 144 -3.37 -0.31 4.85
N VAL A 145 -3.18 -1.48 5.49
CA VAL A 145 -4.27 -2.46 5.69
C VAL A 145 -5.29 -1.91 6.68
N SER A 146 -4.81 -1.34 7.78
CA SER A 146 -5.68 -0.70 8.78
C SER A 146 -6.41 0.51 8.20
N ALA A 147 -5.79 1.28 7.30
CA ALA A 147 -6.44 2.41 6.63
C ALA A 147 -7.58 1.95 5.71
N VAL A 148 -7.37 0.89 4.91
CA VAL A 148 -8.43 0.30 4.07
C VAL A 148 -9.58 -0.22 4.92
N LYS A 149 -9.28 -0.99 5.98
CA LYS A 149 -10.31 -1.50 6.90
C LYS A 149 -11.08 -0.38 7.59
N LEU A 150 -10.40 0.69 8.00
CA LEU A 150 -11.04 1.86 8.60
C LEU A 150 -12.02 2.50 7.62
N MET A 151 -11.61 2.74 6.37
CA MET A 151 -12.49 3.30 5.36
C MET A 151 -13.70 2.40 5.08
N GLN A 152 -13.51 1.08 4.97
CA GLN A 152 -14.62 0.14 4.79
C GLN A 152 -15.65 0.20 5.92
N ARG A 153 -15.21 0.44 7.17
CA ARG A 153 -16.10 0.56 8.33
C ARG A 153 -16.93 1.85 8.35
N THR A 154 -16.61 2.84 7.52
CA THR A 154 -17.47 4.02 7.32
C THR A 154 -18.69 3.70 6.46
N MET A 155 -18.69 2.55 5.79
CA MET A 155 -19.68 2.14 4.80
C MET A 155 -20.58 1.03 5.35
N SER A 156 -21.68 0.77 4.63
CA SER A 156 -22.65 -0.27 4.91
C SER A 156 -22.82 -1.21 3.72
N THR A 157 -23.26 -2.45 3.97
CA THR A 157 -23.72 -3.36 2.92
C THR A 157 -25.19 -3.13 2.54
N ASP A 158 -25.91 -2.33 3.34
CA ASP A 158 -27.30 -1.94 3.09
C ASP A 158 -27.32 -0.72 2.13
N PRO A 159 -27.91 -0.84 0.92
CA PRO A 159 -28.03 0.27 -0.02
C PRO A 159 -28.90 1.42 0.50
N ASP A 160 -29.79 1.15 1.46
CA ASP A 160 -30.70 2.14 2.03
C ASP A 160 -30.10 2.84 3.28
N ASP A 161 -28.89 2.46 3.72
CA ASP A 161 -28.17 3.17 4.79
C ASP A 161 -27.67 4.54 4.30
N THR A 162 -28.44 5.56 4.64
CA THR A 162 -28.14 6.97 4.35
C THR A 162 -27.18 7.63 5.34
N GLN A 163 -26.68 6.92 6.36
CA GLN A 163 -25.77 7.51 7.33
C GLN A 163 -24.40 7.82 6.72
N VAL A 164 -23.86 9.00 7.06
CA VAL A 164 -22.51 9.42 6.70
C VAL A 164 -21.64 9.38 7.94
N LYS A 165 -20.96 8.23 8.16
CA LYS A 165 -20.07 7.98 9.28
C LYS A 165 -18.65 8.47 9.01
N ALA A 166 -18.14 9.39 9.81
CA ALA A 166 -16.77 9.86 9.65
C ALA A 166 -15.71 8.84 10.13
N MET A 167 -14.63 8.68 9.36
CA MET A 167 -13.51 7.79 9.73
C MET A 167 -12.86 8.15 11.07
N TRP A 168 -12.94 9.42 11.47
CA TRP A 168 -12.35 9.90 12.72
C TRP A 168 -13.21 9.67 13.97
N ASN A 169 -14.50 9.39 13.81
CA ASN A 169 -15.40 9.14 14.94
C ASN A 169 -15.69 7.64 15.17
N LEU A 170 -15.18 6.74 14.33
CA LEU A 170 -15.49 5.32 14.48
C LEU A 170 -14.90 4.73 15.77
N PRO A 171 -15.71 4.06 16.62
CA PRO A 171 -15.21 3.47 17.86
C PRO A 171 -14.14 2.42 17.54
N ARG A 172 -13.16 2.24 18.43
CA ARG A 172 -12.20 1.15 18.24
C ARG A 172 -12.93 -0.20 18.39
N PRO A 173 -12.70 -1.19 17.51
CA PRO A 173 -13.20 -2.53 17.73
C PRO A 173 -12.70 -3.05 19.10
N PRO A 174 -13.52 -3.80 19.86
CA PRO A 174 -13.07 -4.39 21.11
C PRO A 174 -11.84 -5.27 20.83
N GLY A 175 -10.70 -4.91 21.41
CA GLY A 175 -9.49 -5.72 21.32
C GLY A 175 -9.54 -6.90 22.30
N PRO A 176 -8.77 -7.97 22.08
CA PRO A 176 -8.60 -9.01 23.08
C PRO A 176 -8.01 -8.42 24.37
N PRO A 177 -8.40 -8.91 25.57
CA PRO A 177 -7.94 -8.37 26.84
C PRO A 177 -6.41 -8.43 26.93
N SER A 178 -5.76 -7.28 27.06
CA SER A 178 -4.31 -7.20 27.18
C SER A 178 -3.87 -7.56 28.61
N SER A 179 -3.48 -8.81 28.84
CA SER A 179 -2.93 -9.28 30.13
C SER A 179 -1.42 -9.01 30.27
N LYS A 180 -0.92 -7.85 29.81
CA LYS A 180 0.51 -7.52 29.96
C LYS A 180 0.70 -6.19 30.69
N PRO A 181 1.45 -6.17 31.81
CA PRO A 181 1.73 -4.94 32.53
C PRO A 181 2.52 -3.98 31.64
N ALA A 182 2.24 -2.68 31.80
CA ALA A 182 2.95 -1.59 31.14
C ALA A 182 4.47 -1.77 31.34
N ARG A 183 5.17 -2.18 30.28
CA ARG A 183 6.63 -2.35 30.33
C ARG A 183 7.29 -0.98 30.26
N ASN A 184 8.21 -0.73 31.19
CA ASN A 184 8.98 0.50 31.27
C ASN A 184 9.74 0.75 29.94
N PRO A 185 9.49 1.87 29.22
CA PRO A 185 10.04 2.13 27.88
C PRO A 185 11.58 2.06 27.82
N LEU A 186 12.28 2.43 28.91
CA LEU A 186 13.73 2.31 29.03
C LEU A 186 14.25 0.87 28.90
N THR A 187 13.53 -0.11 29.45
CA THR A 187 13.91 -1.53 29.33
C THR A 187 13.67 -2.10 27.93
N SER A 188 12.77 -1.49 27.16
CA SER A 188 12.50 -1.89 25.77
C SER A 188 13.54 -1.31 24.80
N LEU A 189 14.03 -0.09 25.06
CA LEU A 189 15.14 0.53 24.32
C LEU A 189 16.46 -0.24 24.51
N VAL A 190 16.79 -0.64 25.74
CA VAL A 190 18.01 -1.42 26.03
C VAL A 190 17.95 -2.81 25.39
N LYS A 191 16.77 -3.45 25.37
CA LYS A 191 16.58 -4.74 24.69
C LYS A 191 16.57 -4.61 23.16
N ALA A 192 16.04 -3.52 22.60
CA ALA A 192 16.08 -3.26 21.16
C ALA A 192 17.52 -2.97 20.68
N ALA A 193 18.30 -2.20 21.45
CA ALA A 193 19.72 -1.99 21.17
C ALA A 193 20.55 -3.28 21.34
N GLY A 194 20.25 -4.10 22.35
CA GLY A 194 20.88 -5.40 22.57
C GLY A 194 20.49 -6.47 21.54
N SER A 195 19.29 -6.40 20.95
CA SER A 195 18.82 -7.37 19.96
C SER A 195 19.43 -7.15 18.57
N VAL A 196 19.89 -5.94 18.24
CA VAL A 196 20.63 -5.69 16.98
C VAL A 196 21.96 -6.46 16.97
N VAL A 197 22.61 -6.61 18.12
CA VAL A 197 23.88 -7.35 18.25
C VAL A 197 23.69 -8.88 18.20
N GLY A 198 22.51 -9.38 18.60
CA GLY A 198 22.22 -10.83 18.64
C GLY A 198 21.52 -11.43 17.40
N VAL A 199 20.95 -10.59 16.52
CA VAL A 199 20.23 -11.05 15.32
C VAL A 199 21.17 -11.30 14.14
N ALA A 200 22.30 -10.60 14.08
CA ALA A 200 23.27 -10.71 12.98
C ALA A 200 23.79 -12.16 12.75
N PRO A 201 24.20 -12.94 13.76
CA PRO A 201 24.74 -14.29 13.52
C PRO A 201 23.67 -15.31 13.08
N SER A 202 22.45 -15.15 13.57
CA SER A 202 21.32 -16.06 13.34
C SER A 202 20.68 -15.84 11.98
N ALA A 203 20.51 -14.57 11.57
CA ALA A 203 20.06 -14.21 10.23
C ALA A 203 21.11 -14.62 9.17
N LEU A 204 22.40 -14.48 9.46
CA LEU A 204 23.48 -14.92 8.56
C LEU A 204 23.53 -16.44 8.40
N LYS A 205 23.26 -17.21 9.47
CA LYS A 205 23.12 -18.67 9.42
C LYS A 205 21.90 -19.11 8.60
N LEU A 206 20.75 -18.45 8.78
CA LEU A 206 19.53 -18.72 8.01
C LEU A 206 19.70 -18.37 6.52
N ALA A 207 20.30 -17.21 6.22
CA ALA A 207 20.66 -16.83 4.86
C ALA A 207 21.63 -17.84 4.22
N ARG A 208 22.63 -18.34 4.97
CA ARG A 208 23.53 -19.40 4.48
C ARG A 208 22.84 -20.74 4.26
N ALA A 209 21.96 -21.18 5.15
CA ALA A 209 21.24 -22.45 5.01
C ALA A 209 20.30 -22.41 3.79
N ALA A 210 19.56 -21.32 3.62
CA ALA A 210 18.69 -21.15 2.46
C ALA A 210 19.45 -20.96 1.14
N LEU A 211 20.63 -20.31 1.18
CA LEU A 211 21.55 -20.17 0.05
C LEU A 211 22.15 -21.53 -0.38
N LEU A 212 22.50 -22.38 0.58
CA LEU A 212 23.06 -23.71 0.32
C LEU A 212 22.02 -24.71 -0.21
N GLU A 213 20.73 -24.52 0.11
CA GLU A 213 19.65 -25.41 -0.32
C GLU A 213 18.91 -24.93 -1.60
N GLN A 214 19.25 -23.76 -2.18
CA GLN A 214 18.64 -23.19 -3.40
C GLN A 214 17.09 -22.97 -3.36
N GLN A 215 16.47 -22.99 -2.18
CA GLN A 215 15.00 -22.95 -2.05
C GLN A 215 14.38 -21.53 -1.98
N LEU A 216 15.20 -20.46 -1.93
CA LEU A 216 14.72 -19.09 -1.81
C LEU A 216 15.20 -18.21 -2.98
N THR A 217 14.34 -17.31 -3.43
CA THR A 217 14.78 -16.16 -4.22
C THR A 217 15.66 -15.28 -3.33
N LEU A 218 16.94 -15.17 -3.68
CA LEU A 218 17.92 -14.51 -2.82
C LEU A 218 17.68 -12.99 -2.79
N PRO A 219 17.72 -12.35 -1.60
CA PRO A 219 17.83 -10.91 -1.54
C PRO A 219 19.14 -10.48 -2.23
N PHE A 220 19.13 -9.30 -2.86
CA PHE A 220 20.29 -8.73 -3.58
C PHE A 220 20.68 -9.45 -4.89
N ALA A 221 19.77 -10.25 -5.45
CA ALA A 221 19.93 -10.81 -6.80
C ALA A 221 19.08 -10.10 -7.86
N ALA A 222 18.34 -9.06 -7.46
CA ALA A 222 17.48 -8.32 -8.38
C ALA A 222 18.33 -7.44 -9.33
N PRO A 223 18.00 -7.37 -10.63
CA PRO A 223 18.75 -6.56 -11.59
C PRO A 223 18.64 -5.06 -11.28
N HIS A 224 19.66 -4.27 -11.63
CA HIS A 224 19.51 -2.82 -11.67
C HIS A 224 18.59 -2.43 -12.83
N THR A 225 17.55 -1.66 -12.54
CA THR A 225 16.60 -1.19 -13.55
C THR A 225 16.24 0.27 -13.31
N MET A 226 15.52 0.87 -14.27
CA MET A 226 14.93 2.20 -14.11
C MET A 226 13.97 2.31 -12.91
N LEU A 227 13.53 1.18 -12.34
CA LEU A 227 12.66 1.15 -11.16
C LEU A 227 13.44 1.31 -9.84
N ASN A 228 14.77 1.18 -9.85
CA ASN A 228 15.61 1.18 -8.63
C ASN A 228 16.62 2.33 -8.61
N VAL A 229 16.14 3.52 -8.96
CA VAL A 229 16.95 4.74 -9.08
C VAL A 229 16.55 5.76 -8.03
N LYS A 230 17.32 6.85 -7.94
CA LYS A 230 16.92 7.99 -7.12
C LYS A 230 15.59 8.60 -7.58
N VAL A 231 14.66 8.80 -6.66
CA VAL A 231 13.33 9.35 -6.98
C VAL A 231 13.23 10.82 -6.57
N GLY A 232 12.36 11.56 -7.25
CA GLY A 232 11.94 12.90 -6.82
C GLY A 232 10.57 12.85 -6.16
N GLY A 233 10.15 13.95 -5.51
CA GLY A 233 8.88 14.03 -4.77
C GLY A 233 7.61 13.99 -5.63
N ALA A 234 7.69 14.34 -6.91
CA ALA A 234 6.53 14.34 -7.80
C ALA A 234 6.02 12.91 -8.07
N ARG A 235 4.73 12.69 -7.85
CA ARG A 235 4.05 11.42 -8.10
C ARG A 235 3.22 11.45 -9.38
N ARG A 236 3.04 10.28 -9.96
CA ARG A 236 1.97 9.98 -10.90
C ARG A 236 1.20 8.80 -10.31
N CYS A 237 -0.12 8.93 -10.27
CA CYS A 237 -1.03 7.88 -9.85
C CYS A 237 -1.78 7.37 -11.09
N ALA A 238 -1.95 6.05 -11.18
CA ALA A 238 -2.79 5.40 -12.17
C ALA A 238 -3.64 4.36 -11.46
N ALA A 239 -4.90 4.22 -11.84
CA ALA A 239 -5.80 3.28 -11.19
C ALA A 239 -6.80 2.70 -12.18
N GLN A 240 -7.18 1.45 -11.98
CA GLN A 240 -8.11 0.71 -12.82
C GLN A 240 -8.63 -0.52 -12.08
N SER A 241 -9.84 -0.95 -12.42
CA SER A 241 -10.49 -2.15 -11.90
C SER A 241 -10.49 -3.26 -12.94
N TRP A 242 -10.30 -4.51 -12.50
CA TRP A 242 -10.50 -5.70 -13.33
C TRP A 242 -11.52 -6.63 -12.69
N SER A 243 -12.29 -7.34 -13.52
CA SER A 243 -13.22 -8.36 -13.04
C SER A 243 -12.48 -9.46 -12.29
N LEU A 244 -12.89 -9.72 -11.05
CA LEU A 244 -12.35 -10.82 -10.26
C LEU A 244 -12.67 -12.18 -10.87
N ASP A 245 -13.77 -12.29 -11.62
CA ASP A 245 -14.15 -13.52 -12.30
C ASP A 245 -13.18 -13.87 -13.43
N ARG A 246 -12.73 -12.89 -14.23
CA ARG A 246 -11.66 -13.10 -15.22
C ARG A 246 -10.39 -13.65 -14.58
N ILE A 247 -9.97 -13.05 -13.47
CA ILE A 247 -8.79 -13.49 -12.71
C ILE A 247 -9.01 -14.91 -12.14
N ARG A 248 -10.22 -15.22 -11.66
CA ARG A 248 -10.57 -16.55 -11.15
C ARG A 248 -10.62 -17.61 -12.26
N SER A 249 -11.03 -17.25 -13.47
CA SER A 249 -10.99 -18.16 -14.62
C SER A 249 -9.56 -18.57 -14.96
N VAL A 250 -8.64 -17.61 -15.05
CA VAL A 250 -7.21 -17.91 -15.27
C VAL A 250 -6.64 -18.75 -14.13
N LYS A 251 -6.93 -18.39 -12.87
CA LYS A 251 -6.56 -19.16 -11.69
C LYS A 251 -6.98 -20.64 -11.82
N GLN A 252 -8.24 -20.88 -12.17
CA GLN A 252 -8.81 -22.23 -12.25
C GLN A 252 -8.15 -23.04 -13.38
N ALA A 253 -8.02 -22.44 -14.56
CA ALA A 253 -7.43 -23.11 -15.73
C ALA A 253 -5.93 -23.40 -15.55
N ALA A 254 -5.17 -22.50 -14.92
CA ALA A 254 -3.74 -22.70 -14.63
C ALA A 254 -3.46 -23.54 -13.39
N GLY A 255 -4.46 -23.84 -12.55
CA GLY A 255 -4.26 -24.57 -11.30
C GLY A 255 -3.44 -23.82 -10.24
N VAL A 256 -3.51 -22.48 -10.21
CA VAL A 256 -2.74 -21.61 -9.30
C VAL A 256 -3.65 -20.85 -8.32
N THR A 257 -3.11 -19.92 -7.53
CA THR A 257 -3.92 -19.03 -6.68
C THR A 257 -4.24 -17.69 -7.37
N VAL A 258 -5.23 -16.95 -6.86
CA VAL A 258 -5.57 -15.60 -7.35
C VAL A 258 -4.34 -14.69 -7.30
N ASN A 259 -3.56 -14.76 -6.21
CA ASN A 259 -2.37 -13.94 -6.05
C ASN A 259 -1.29 -14.27 -7.09
N ASP A 260 -1.14 -15.54 -7.47
CA ASP A 260 -0.18 -15.95 -8.50
C ASP A 260 -0.61 -15.43 -9.88
N THR A 261 -1.91 -15.48 -10.18
CA THR A 261 -2.48 -14.88 -11.42
C THR A 261 -2.21 -13.38 -11.48
N VAL A 262 -2.46 -12.67 -10.38
CA VAL A 262 -2.22 -11.22 -10.27
C VAL A 262 -0.74 -10.88 -10.41
N LEU A 263 0.16 -11.63 -9.77
CA LEU A 263 1.60 -11.44 -9.91
C LEU A 263 2.07 -11.71 -11.35
N ALA A 264 1.55 -12.75 -12.01
CA ALA A 264 1.86 -13.04 -13.42
C ALA A 264 1.34 -11.97 -14.38
N MET A 265 0.16 -11.40 -14.10
CA MET A 265 -0.41 -10.26 -14.81
C MET A 265 0.46 -9.00 -14.64
N CYS A 266 0.90 -8.70 -13.41
CA CYS A 266 1.86 -7.62 -13.16
C CYS A 266 3.20 -7.88 -13.86
N ALA A 267 3.69 -9.11 -13.85
CA ALA A 267 4.95 -9.48 -14.49
C ALA A 267 4.93 -9.26 -16.00
N GLY A 268 3.89 -9.71 -16.70
CA GLY A 268 3.76 -9.45 -18.13
C GLY A 268 3.63 -7.95 -18.41
N ALA A 269 2.85 -7.22 -17.60
CA ALA A 269 2.71 -5.77 -17.75
C ALA A 269 4.05 -5.01 -17.58
N LEU A 270 4.83 -5.39 -16.57
CA LEU A 270 6.16 -4.83 -16.32
C LEU A 270 7.14 -5.19 -17.44
N ARG A 271 7.07 -6.42 -17.97
CA ARG A 271 7.86 -6.82 -19.14
C ARG A 271 7.55 -5.93 -20.34
N TYR A 272 6.29 -5.78 -20.72
CA TYR A 272 5.89 -4.93 -21.85
C TYR A 272 6.30 -3.46 -21.65
N TYR A 273 6.10 -2.94 -20.43
CA TYR A 273 6.50 -1.57 -20.13
C TYR A 273 8.02 -1.38 -20.22
N LEU A 274 8.83 -2.28 -19.67
CA LEU A 274 10.29 -2.18 -19.72
C LEU A 274 10.84 -2.39 -21.13
N LEU A 275 10.23 -3.27 -21.93
CA LEU A 275 10.55 -3.39 -23.37
C LEU A 275 10.28 -2.08 -24.11
N GLU A 276 9.14 -1.44 -23.85
CA GLU A 276 8.78 -0.14 -24.45
C GLU A 276 9.76 0.98 -24.06
N GLN A 277 10.40 0.86 -22.90
CA GLN A 277 11.41 1.80 -22.42
C GLN A 277 12.85 1.39 -22.76
N ASP A 278 13.05 0.35 -23.60
CA ASP A 278 14.37 -0.22 -23.92
C ASP A 278 15.21 -0.51 -22.66
N SER A 279 14.53 -0.99 -21.60
CA SER A 279 15.07 -1.09 -20.23
C SER A 279 14.76 -2.44 -19.57
N LEU A 280 14.37 -3.46 -20.35
CA LEU A 280 14.16 -4.81 -19.82
C LEU A 280 15.53 -5.46 -19.55
N PRO A 281 15.82 -5.91 -18.31
CA PRO A 281 17.05 -6.64 -18.02
C PRO A 281 17.03 -8.08 -18.57
N ASP A 282 18.22 -8.66 -18.73
CA ASP A 282 18.39 -10.07 -19.15
C ASP A 282 17.97 -11.07 -18.07
N THR A 283 17.89 -10.65 -16.81
CA THR A 283 17.45 -11.46 -15.66
C THR A 283 16.10 -10.98 -15.14
N PRO A 284 15.29 -11.84 -14.51
CA PRO A 284 13.95 -11.46 -14.09
C PRO A 284 13.92 -10.38 -13.02
N LEU A 285 12.86 -9.57 -13.03
CA LEU A 285 12.52 -8.72 -11.90
C LEU A 285 12.14 -9.56 -10.67
N VAL A 286 12.45 -9.02 -9.50
CA VAL A 286 12.04 -9.56 -8.20
C VAL A 286 11.03 -8.62 -7.55
N ALA A 287 9.86 -9.13 -7.18
CA ALA A 287 8.87 -8.38 -6.41
C ALA A 287 8.96 -8.68 -4.91
N MET A 288 8.89 -7.66 -4.07
CA MET A 288 8.55 -7.84 -2.66
C MET A 288 7.02 -7.91 -2.52
N VAL A 289 6.54 -9.01 -1.94
CA VAL A 289 5.12 -9.28 -1.70
C VAL A 289 4.88 -9.36 -0.19
N PRO A 290 4.23 -8.35 0.41
CA PRO A 290 3.85 -8.41 1.82
C PRO A 290 2.85 -9.55 2.08
N VAL A 291 3.04 -10.27 3.19
CA VAL A 291 2.15 -11.34 3.64
C VAL A 291 1.73 -11.12 5.09
N SER A 292 0.45 -11.35 5.37
CA SER A 292 -0.05 -11.28 6.76
C SER A 292 0.52 -12.44 7.58
N LEU A 293 1.09 -12.13 8.74
CA LEU A 293 1.52 -13.14 9.74
C LEU A 293 0.50 -13.30 10.86
N ARG A 294 -0.69 -12.69 10.73
CA ARG A 294 -1.76 -12.81 11.73
C ARG A 294 -2.41 -14.19 11.61
N SER A 295 -2.53 -14.89 12.74
CA SER A 295 -3.50 -15.98 12.88
C SER A 295 -4.92 -15.39 13.00
N GLU A 296 -5.96 -16.20 12.77
CA GLU A 296 -7.35 -15.77 12.92
C GLU A 296 -7.64 -15.19 14.33
N ALA A 297 -6.97 -15.71 15.36
CA ALA A 297 -7.07 -15.23 16.74
C ALA A 297 -6.44 -13.83 16.99
N ASP A 298 -5.60 -13.35 16.08
CA ASP A 298 -4.85 -12.09 16.19
C ASP A 298 -5.45 -10.95 15.33
N ALA A 299 -6.56 -11.18 14.62
CA ALA A 299 -7.11 -10.26 13.61
C ALA A 299 -7.38 -8.84 14.15
N ASP A 300 -7.78 -8.74 15.42
CA ASP A 300 -8.13 -7.50 16.13
C ASP A 300 -7.05 -7.00 17.10
N SER A 301 -5.93 -7.71 17.20
CA SER A 301 -4.77 -7.25 17.96
C SER A 301 -4.06 -6.13 17.19
N GLY A 302 -4.04 -4.92 17.76
CA GLY A 302 -3.30 -3.80 17.16
C GLY A 302 -1.81 -4.14 17.01
N GLY A 303 -1.22 -3.83 15.85
CA GLY A 303 0.19 -4.04 15.55
C GLY A 303 0.46 -4.55 14.13
N ASN A 304 1.58 -4.11 13.54
CA ASN A 304 2.04 -4.52 12.20
C ASN A 304 2.80 -5.85 12.26
N LYS A 305 2.07 -6.98 12.21
CA LYS A 305 2.64 -8.31 11.98
C LYS A 305 2.57 -8.66 10.48
N VAL A 306 3.35 -7.96 9.68
CA VAL A 306 3.43 -8.16 8.22
C VAL A 306 4.81 -8.66 7.87
N GLY A 307 4.88 -9.86 7.28
CA GLY A 307 6.09 -10.42 6.69
C GLY A 307 6.20 -10.04 5.22
N SER A 308 7.28 -10.44 4.57
CA SER A 308 7.50 -10.24 3.14
C SER A 308 8.11 -11.47 2.49
N ILE A 309 7.71 -11.72 1.26
CA ILE A 309 8.27 -12.74 0.36
C ILE A 309 8.91 -12.03 -0.82
N LEU A 310 10.03 -12.56 -1.31
CA LEU A 310 10.60 -12.16 -2.59
C LEU A 310 10.13 -13.13 -3.67
N CYS A 311 9.48 -12.61 -4.71
CA CYS A 311 8.92 -13.39 -5.80
C CYS A 311 9.69 -13.10 -7.09
N ASN A 312 10.17 -14.15 -7.74
CA ASN A 312 10.66 -14.07 -9.11
C ASN A 312 9.47 -13.84 -10.06
N LEU A 313 9.46 -12.70 -10.77
CA LEU A 313 8.39 -12.34 -11.69
C LEU A 313 8.53 -12.99 -13.08
N ALA A 314 9.65 -13.65 -13.38
CA ALA A 314 9.91 -14.28 -14.68
C ALA A 314 9.69 -13.31 -15.86
N THR A 315 10.11 -12.05 -15.71
CA THR A 315 9.95 -11.01 -16.73
C THR A 315 10.89 -11.19 -17.93
N ASP A 316 11.89 -12.05 -17.81
CA ASP A 316 12.76 -12.54 -18.88
C ASP A 316 12.05 -13.57 -19.78
N VAL A 317 10.99 -14.22 -19.29
CA VAL A 317 10.21 -15.23 -20.01
C VAL A 317 9.10 -14.59 -20.85
N GLU A 318 9.14 -14.84 -22.16
CA GLU A 318 8.15 -14.33 -23.13
C GLU A 318 6.79 -15.03 -23.01
N ASP A 319 6.81 -16.36 -22.96
CA ASP A 319 5.63 -17.23 -22.92
C ASP A 319 4.80 -17.02 -21.63
N PRO A 320 3.55 -16.52 -21.72
CA PRO A 320 2.69 -16.28 -20.57
C PRO A 320 2.37 -17.54 -19.74
N ALA A 321 2.25 -18.72 -20.37
CA ALA A 321 1.98 -19.97 -19.66
C ALA A 321 3.15 -20.35 -18.75
N LYS A 322 4.37 -20.32 -19.29
CA LYS A 322 5.59 -20.57 -18.50
C LYS A 322 5.79 -19.52 -17.42
N ARG A 323 5.48 -18.26 -17.72
CA ARG A 323 5.62 -17.15 -16.76
C ARG A 323 4.73 -17.37 -15.53
N ILE A 324 3.45 -17.72 -15.70
CA ILE A 324 2.56 -17.98 -14.54
C ILE A 324 2.99 -19.22 -13.74
N GLU A 325 3.50 -20.26 -14.39
CA GLU A 325 4.03 -21.45 -13.71
C GLU A 325 5.24 -21.10 -12.82
N ILE A 326 6.20 -20.35 -13.35
CA ILE A 326 7.42 -19.95 -12.61
C ILE A 326 7.06 -19.03 -11.43
N VAL A 327 6.18 -18.06 -11.65
CA VAL A 327 5.70 -17.16 -10.59
C VAL A 327 5.00 -17.95 -9.48
N ALA A 328 4.15 -18.93 -9.84
CA ALA A 328 3.43 -19.76 -8.89
C ALA A 328 4.38 -20.70 -8.10
N GLU A 329 5.38 -21.31 -8.74
CA GLU A 329 6.44 -22.06 -8.05
C GLU A 329 7.18 -21.16 -7.05
N SER A 330 7.64 -19.98 -7.50
CA SER A 330 8.38 -19.05 -6.65
C SER A 330 7.58 -18.68 -5.41
N MET A 331 6.30 -18.35 -5.56
CA MET A 331 5.44 -18.05 -4.41
C MET A 331 5.22 -19.28 -3.50
N ARG A 332 5.04 -20.47 -4.07
CA ARG A 332 4.84 -21.71 -3.30
C ARG A 332 6.07 -22.07 -2.46
N GLN A 333 7.27 -22.04 -3.04
CA GLN A 333 8.52 -22.34 -2.34
C GLN A 333 8.77 -21.35 -1.20
N ASN A 334 8.68 -20.05 -1.49
CA ASN A 334 8.91 -19.03 -0.47
C ASN A 334 7.87 -19.08 0.66
N LYS A 335 6.58 -19.34 0.34
CA LYS A 335 5.54 -19.52 1.37
C LYS A 335 5.82 -20.73 2.25
N LYS A 336 6.29 -21.85 1.68
CA LYS A 336 6.66 -23.05 2.44
C LYS A 336 7.76 -22.73 3.46
N VAL A 337 8.82 -22.06 3.04
CA VAL A 337 9.90 -21.64 3.94
C VAL A 337 9.38 -20.71 5.04
N LEU A 338 8.56 -19.71 4.70
CA LEU A 338 7.98 -18.81 5.70
C LEU A 338 7.09 -19.53 6.71
N ALA A 339 6.35 -20.56 6.30
CA ALA A 339 5.46 -21.32 7.17
C ALA A 339 6.22 -22.16 8.21
N GLU A 340 7.47 -22.53 7.92
CA GLU A 340 8.35 -23.29 8.82
C GLU A 340 9.07 -22.39 9.84
N LEU A 341 9.05 -21.06 9.64
CA LEU A 341 9.73 -20.10 10.49
C LEU A 341 8.81 -19.53 11.59
N PRO A 342 9.30 -19.38 12.83
CA PRO A 342 8.62 -18.59 13.85
C PRO A 342 8.42 -17.14 13.40
N SER A 343 7.32 -16.49 13.79
CA SER A 343 6.96 -15.14 13.31
C SER A 343 8.04 -14.07 13.53
N TYR A 344 8.82 -14.15 14.62
CA TYR A 344 9.92 -13.20 14.87
C TYR A 344 11.07 -13.35 13.86
N GLN A 345 11.30 -14.56 13.33
CA GLN A 345 12.30 -14.81 12.29
C GLN A 345 11.81 -14.30 10.94
N VAL A 346 10.51 -14.46 10.63
CA VAL A 346 9.92 -13.87 9.42
C VAL A 346 9.99 -12.33 9.45
N LEU A 347 9.73 -11.72 10.62
CA LEU A 347 9.91 -10.28 10.81
C LEU A 347 11.38 -9.85 10.65
N ALA A 348 12.33 -10.61 11.21
CA ALA A 348 13.75 -10.33 11.05
C ALA A 348 14.22 -10.44 9.59
N LEU A 349 13.77 -11.47 8.86
CA LEU A 349 14.05 -11.63 7.43
C LEU A 349 13.44 -10.48 6.60
N SER A 350 12.22 -10.08 6.93
CA SER A 350 11.56 -8.95 6.25
C SER A 350 12.28 -7.63 6.52
N ALA A 351 12.75 -7.42 7.76
CA ALA A 351 13.60 -6.27 8.09
C ALA A 351 14.93 -6.30 7.32
N LEU A 352 15.54 -7.47 7.15
CA LEU A 352 16.76 -7.62 6.36
C LEU A 352 16.55 -7.26 4.88
N ASN A 353 15.43 -7.64 4.29
CA ASN A 353 15.09 -7.28 2.90
C ASN A 353 14.89 -5.77 2.72
N MET A 354 14.38 -5.08 3.75
CA MET A 354 14.11 -3.63 3.71
C MET A 354 15.30 -2.78 4.17
N ALA A 355 16.21 -3.32 4.98
CA ALA A 355 17.34 -2.59 5.56
C ALA A 355 18.18 -1.81 4.51
N PRO A 356 18.48 -2.34 3.32
CA PRO A 356 19.24 -1.61 2.30
C PRO A 356 18.57 -0.31 1.83
N LEU A 357 17.24 -0.25 1.86
CA LEU A 357 16.51 0.96 1.47
C LEU A 357 16.76 2.11 2.45
N THR A 358 17.15 1.81 3.70
CA THR A 358 17.57 2.85 4.66
C THR A 358 18.92 3.48 4.31
N LEU A 359 19.74 2.77 3.52
CA LEU A 359 21.03 3.24 3.00
C LEU A 359 20.92 3.84 1.60
N ALA A 360 19.74 3.82 0.96
CA ALA A 360 19.54 4.32 -0.39
C ALA A 360 19.87 5.82 -0.56
N GLY A 361 19.79 6.60 0.53
CA GLY A 361 20.21 8.01 0.56
C GLY A 361 21.73 8.22 0.56
N VAL A 362 22.54 7.18 0.85
CA VAL A 362 24.00 7.27 0.85
C VAL A 362 24.52 7.44 -0.59
N PRO A 363 25.34 8.46 -0.89
CA PRO A 363 25.87 8.68 -2.22
C PRO A 363 26.56 7.43 -2.80
N GLY A 364 26.18 7.04 -4.03
CA GLY A 364 26.74 5.88 -4.74
C GLY A 364 26.16 4.51 -4.34
N PHE A 365 25.41 4.41 -3.23
CA PHE A 365 24.92 3.12 -2.74
C PHE A 365 24.01 2.40 -3.75
N LEU A 366 22.99 3.09 -4.27
CA LEU A 366 22.03 2.53 -5.23
C LEU A 366 22.67 2.07 -6.55
N SER A 367 23.84 2.59 -6.90
CA SER A 367 24.56 2.20 -8.12
C SER A 367 25.55 1.06 -7.89
N ALA A 368 26.04 0.89 -6.65
CA ALA A 368 27.08 -0.08 -6.32
C ALA A 368 26.53 -1.41 -5.79
N VAL A 369 25.33 -1.40 -5.22
CA VAL A 369 24.73 -2.57 -4.57
C VAL A 369 23.46 -2.97 -5.32
N PRO A 370 23.34 -4.24 -5.78
CA PRO A 370 22.11 -4.73 -6.36
C PRO A 370 20.92 -4.50 -5.44
N PRO A 371 19.75 -4.06 -5.97
CA PRO A 371 18.59 -3.85 -5.14
C PRO A 371 18.14 -5.16 -4.48
N PRO A 372 17.55 -5.11 -3.26
CA PRO A 372 17.00 -6.31 -2.63
C PRO A 372 15.78 -6.85 -3.41
N PHE A 373 15.05 -5.97 -4.09
CA PHE A 373 13.93 -6.25 -4.99
C PHE A 373 13.67 -5.04 -5.89
N ASN A 374 13.01 -5.25 -7.03
CA ASN A 374 12.75 -4.20 -8.01
C ASN A 374 11.49 -3.38 -7.72
N ILE A 375 10.46 -4.02 -7.16
CA ILE A 375 9.13 -3.45 -7.02
C ILE A 375 8.39 -4.06 -5.82
N VAL A 376 7.50 -3.29 -5.22
CA VAL A 376 6.53 -3.79 -4.23
C VAL A 376 5.20 -4.04 -4.91
N ILE A 377 4.65 -5.26 -4.75
CA ILE A 377 3.30 -5.61 -5.19
C ILE A 377 2.53 -6.10 -3.96
N SER A 378 1.55 -5.31 -3.52
CA SER A 378 0.80 -5.57 -2.30
C SER A 378 -0.68 -5.84 -2.58
N ASN A 379 -1.16 -6.96 -2.06
CA ASN A 379 -2.57 -7.34 -2.11
C ASN A 379 -3.20 -7.17 -0.72
N VAL A 380 -4.01 -6.12 -0.56
CA VAL A 380 -4.71 -5.82 0.69
C VAL A 380 -6.06 -6.54 0.72
N PRO A 381 -6.41 -7.24 1.80
CA PRO A 381 -7.73 -7.85 1.93
C PRO A 381 -8.83 -6.79 1.79
N GLY A 382 -9.76 -7.04 0.87
CA GLY A 382 -10.95 -6.22 0.66
C GLY A 382 -12.23 -6.92 1.10
N VAL A 383 -13.37 -6.28 0.84
CA VAL A 383 -14.71 -6.82 1.12
C VAL A 383 -15.29 -7.43 -0.16
N GLY A 384 -16.03 -8.54 -0.04
CA GLY A 384 -16.63 -9.26 -1.18
C GLY A 384 -18.03 -8.79 -1.53
N GLU A 385 -18.69 -8.09 -0.60
CA GLU A 385 -19.98 -7.45 -0.77
C GLU A 385 -19.86 -6.06 -1.41
N SER A 386 -20.95 -5.57 -2.00
CA SER A 386 -21.06 -4.17 -2.39
C SER A 386 -21.20 -3.29 -1.15
N LEU A 387 -20.50 -2.16 -1.12
CA LEU A 387 -20.53 -1.20 -0.03
C LEU A 387 -21.18 0.12 -0.47
N TYR A 388 -21.82 0.79 0.47
CA TYR A 388 -22.53 2.06 0.29
C TYR A 388 -22.14 3.04 1.38
N TYR A 389 -22.00 4.33 1.03
CA TYR A 389 -21.67 5.39 1.96
C TYR A 389 -22.68 6.53 1.82
N GLY A 390 -23.54 6.71 2.83
CA GLY A 390 -24.63 7.68 2.75
C GLY A 390 -25.58 7.43 1.58
N GLY A 391 -25.86 6.16 1.27
CA GLY A 391 -26.64 5.71 0.11
C GLY A 391 -25.88 5.69 -1.24
N ALA A 392 -24.65 6.19 -1.32
CA ALA A 392 -23.86 6.15 -2.55
C ALA A 392 -23.05 4.85 -2.66
N GLN A 393 -23.18 4.13 -3.78
CA GLN A 393 -22.50 2.86 -4.01
C GLN A 393 -21.00 3.07 -4.26
N LEU A 394 -20.14 2.34 -3.55
CA LEU A 394 -18.71 2.26 -3.83
C LEU A 394 -18.50 1.54 -5.17
N ASP A 395 -17.98 2.26 -6.15
CA ASP A 395 -17.73 1.76 -7.50
C ASP A 395 -16.27 1.35 -7.71
N GLY A 396 -15.35 2.00 -7.02
CA GLY A 396 -13.92 1.69 -7.06
C GLY A 396 -13.21 2.11 -5.78
N SER A 397 -12.21 1.36 -5.35
CA SER A 397 -11.39 1.62 -4.17
C SER A 397 -9.92 1.37 -4.50
N TYR A 398 -9.18 2.42 -4.78
CA TYR A 398 -7.81 2.32 -5.30
C TYR A 398 -6.79 2.72 -4.23
N PRO A 399 -6.08 1.76 -3.62
CA PRO A 399 -5.07 2.05 -2.61
C PRO A 399 -3.82 2.66 -3.26
N LEU A 400 -3.29 3.73 -2.66
CA LEU A 400 -2.13 4.47 -3.16
C LEU A 400 -1.03 4.43 -2.09
N SER A 401 -0.02 3.60 -2.33
CA SER A 401 1.08 3.41 -1.38
C SER A 401 2.20 4.43 -1.58
N ASN A 402 3.11 4.51 -0.62
CA ASN A 402 4.32 5.30 -0.72
C ASN A 402 5.37 4.62 -1.62
N ILE A 403 6.30 5.43 -2.12
CA ILE A 403 7.49 4.95 -2.84
C ILE A 403 8.74 5.47 -2.12
N PRO A 404 9.53 4.59 -1.47
CA PRO A 404 10.77 5.00 -0.80
C PRO A 404 11.90 5.25 -1.81
N GLU A 405 13.01 5.79 -1.33
CA GLU A 405 14.23 5.99 -2.13
C GLU A 405 14.70 4.65 -2.72
N GLY A 406 15.10 4.66 -3.99
CA GLY A 406 15.50 3.44 -4.71
C GLY A 406 14.33 2.52 -5.12
N GLN A 407 13.08 2.97 -4.98
CA GLN A 407 11.88 2.29 -5.48
C GLN A 407 11.00 3.29 -6.23
N ALA A 408 10.98 3.24 -7.56
CA ALA A 408 10.29 4.23 -8.38
C ALA A 408 8.81 3.91 -8.65
N LEU A 409 8.36 2.70 -8.34
CA LEU A 409 7.02 2.20 -8.62
C LEU A 409 6.53 1.31 -7.47
N ASN A 410 5.26 1.43 -7.13
CA ASN A 410 4.54 0.53 -6.24
C ASN A 410 3.18 0.18 -6.88
N ILE A 411 2.80 -1.09 -6.79
CA ILE A 411 1.48 -1.58 -7.19
C ILE A 411 0.78 -2.09 -5.94
N THR A 412 -0.34 -1.48 -5.59
CA THR A 412 -1.19 -1.94 -4.48
C THR A 412 -2.58 -2.23 -5.02
N LEU A 413 -3.21 -3.28 -4.51
CA LEU A 413 -4.53 -3.69 -4.97
C LEU A 413 -5.39 -4.17 -3.81
N VAL A 414 -6.71 -4.04 -3.97
CA VAL A 414 -7.71 -4.41 -2.97
C VAL A 414 -8.92 -5.02 -3.66
N ASN A 415 -9.57 -5.96 -3.00
CA ASN A 415 -10.84 -6.49 -3.47
C ASN A 415 -11.97 -5.47 -3.23
N ASN A 416 -12.84 -5.30 -4.23
CA ASN A 416 -14.03 -4.48 -4.14
C ASN A 416 -15.19 -5.20 -4.83
N ALA A 417 -16.02 -5.88 -4.04
CA ALA A 417 -17.08 -6.73 -4.53
C ALA A 417 -16.58 -7.75 -5.58
N GLY A 418 -17.11 -7.66 -6.81
CA GLY A 418 -16.72 -8.50 -7.96
C GLY A 418 -15.48 -8.03 -8.72
N ASN A 419 -14.79 -6.98 -8.25
CA ASN A 419 -13.63 -6.39 -8.90
C ASN A 419 -12.37 -6.46 -8.04
N LEU A 420 -11.22 -6.46 -8.71
CA LEU A 420 -9.92 -6.21 -8.12
C LEU A 420 -9.44 -4.84 -8.57
N ASP A 421 -9.27 -3.93 -7.62
CA ASP A 421 -8.96 -2.53 -7.86
C ASP A 421 -7.48 -2.28 -7.65
N PHE A 422 -6.78 -1.84 -8.70
CA PHE A 422 -5.34 -1.56 -8.68
C PHE A 422 -5.10 -0.06 -8.55
N GLY A 423 -4.24 0.32 -7.62
CA GLY A 423 -3.60 1.62 -7.55
C GLY A 423 -2.10 1.50 -7.78
N LEU A 424 -1.60 2.27 -8.75
CA LEU A 424 -0.20 2.36 -9.11
C LEU A 424 0.30 3.75 -8.71
N VAL A 425 1.39 3.79 -7.94
CA VAL A 425 2.07 5.03 -7.59
C VAL A 425 3.49 4.98 -8.12
N GLY A 426 3.83 5.92 -8.99
CA GLY A 426 5.15 6.02 -9.60
C GLY A 426 5.79 7.38 -9.40
N CYS A 427 7.12 7.42 -9.36
CA CYS A 427 7.87 8.66 -9.47
C CYS A 427 7.63 9.24 -10.86
N ARG A 428 7.10 10.46 -10.94
CA ARG A 428 6.66 11.07 -12.20
C ARG A 428 7.77 11.17 -13.25
N ARG A 429 9.01 11.34 -12.81
CA ARG A 429 10.20 11.44 -13.67
C ARG A 429 10.73 10.06 -14.05
N SER A 430 10.88 9.16 -13.08
CA SER A 430 11.56 7.88 -13.30
C SER A 430 10.66 6.82 -13.94
N VAL A 431 9.34 6.98 -13.88
CA VAL A 431 8.36 6.09 -14.52
C VAL A 431 7.51 6.90 -15.51
N PRO A 432 8.10 7.28 -16.67
CA PRO A 432 7.41 8.10 -17.67
C PRO A 432 6.16 7.39 -18.19
N HIS A 433 5.09 8.15 -18.41
CA HIS A 433 3.83 7.60 -18.92
C HIS A 433 3.25 6.41 -18.11
N LEU A 434 3.44 6.37 -16.79
CA LEU A 434 2.94 5.33 -15.87
C LEU A 434 1.58 4.73 -16.22
N GLN A 435 0.61 5.55 -16.64
CA GLN A 435 -0.74 5.10 -17.02
C GLN A 435 -0.76 4.03 -18.13
N ARG A 436 0.29 3.92 -18.95
CA ARG A 436 0.43 2.85 -19.95
C ARG A 436 0.53 1.46 -19.34
N LEU A 437 1.03 1.34 -18.10
CA LEU A 437 1.01 0.08 -17.37
C LEU A 437 -0.41 -0.46 -17.18
N LEU A 438 -1.44 0.38 -17.13
CA LEU A 438 -2.83 -0.09 -17.06
C LEU A 438 -3.24 -0.84 -18.35
N ALA A 439 -2.78 -0.37 -19.52
CA ALA A 439 -3.03 -1.07 -20.78
C ALA A 439 -2.20 -2.36 -20.89
N HIS A 440 -0.96 -2.34 -20.39
CA HIS A 440 -0.09 -3.53 -20.33
C HIS A 440 -0.60 -4.58 -19.34
N LEU A 441 -1.24 -4.16 -18.24
CA LEU A 441 -1.95 -5.05 -17.31
C LEU A 441 -3.13 -5.76 -17.99
N GLU A 442 -3.97 -5.01 -18.73
CA GLU A 442 -5.06 -5.60 -19.51
C GLU A 442 -4.55 -6.55 -20.60
N THR A 443 -3.47 -6.19 -21.30
CA THR A 443 -2.85 -7.03 -22.33
C THR A 443 -2.32 -8.32 -21.70
N SER A 444 -1.56 -8.20 -20.60
CA SER A 444 -1.03 -9.38 -19.91
C SER A 444 -2.11 -10.29 -19.35
N LEU A 445 -3.25 -9.76 -18.92
CA LEU A 445 -4.37 -10.61 -18.47
C LEU A 445 -4.95 -11.41 -19.66
N LYS A 446 -5.14 -10.76 -20.81
CA LYS A 446 -5.60 -11.43 -22.05
C LYS A 446 -4.63 -12.50 -22.53
N ASP A 447 -3.33 -12.24 -22.45
CA ASP A 447 -2.32 -13.22 -22.83
C ASP A 447 -2.36 -14.44 -21.91
N LEU A 448 -2.61 -14.25 -20.61
CA LEU A 448 -2.82 -15.34 -19.67
C LEU A 448 -4.12 -16.10 -19.96
N GLU A 449 -5.22 -15.41 -20.22
CA GLU A 449 -6.51 -16.01 -20.63
C GLU A 449 -6.33 -16.89 -21.88
N GLN A 450 -5.67 -16.36 -22.91
CA GLN A 450 -5.36 -17.10 -24.13
C GLN A 450 -4.45 -18.30 -23.89
N ALA A 451 -3.41 -18.14 -23.07
CA ALA A 451 -2.43 -19.19 -22.78
C ALA A 451 -3.05 -20.39 -22.05
N VAL A 452 -4.08 -20.16 -21.23
CA VAL A 452 -4.76 -21.21 -20.45
C VAL A 452 -6.12 -21.62 -21.06
N GLY A 453 -6.54 -20.98 -22.14
CA GLY A 453 -7.73 -21.33 -22.92
C GLY A 453 -9.07 -20.91 -22.31
N VAL A 454 -9.14 -19.72 -21.69
CA VAL A 454 -10.38 -19.17 -21.07
C VAL A 454 -10.82 -17.83 -21.65
#